data_AF-A0A0M0KSS1-F1
#
_entry.id   AF-A0A0M0KSS1-F1
#
_cell.length_a   1.000
_cell.length_b   1.000
_cell.length_c   1.000
_cell.angle_alpha   90.00
_cell.angle_beta   90.00
_cell.angle_gamma   90.00
#
_symmetry.space_group_name_H-M   'P 1'
#
loop_
_entity.id
_entity.type
_entity.pdbx_description
1 polymer ?
#
loop_
_entity_poly.entity_id
_entity_poly.type
_entity_poly.pdbx_seq_one_letter_code
_entity_poly.pdbx_strand_id
1 'polypeptide(L)'
;MPPSKPVATPARAASMIGLPEGTLDDMNFERLDRVFLVVALLGVLINLIQLVAISNHAWVQGTALKDGQPFTAYLALDSVTFGVAENPHRDNEFFCGKRRGECKLSDLCAQADDPIVYPTTHLRMNTDPAAWCGFEAAGALTTKLLLWGLLLGLVATGITGLYALQAIPWVADQFDQIEALGVTDTIQKYIMSTFWVALCIFIFTSMAMYSANIPDTLGWGTVELEASFGLLNLCFVLVAIQCALCVNSVFALWDKLAVQWVWEDFSAAKWTSARKALYLELTLQLIMYVLLIVQEIDWAMLLIVIAYFYLTSREPTFMVIYLVLVSISILFDAIHAAELPSFSKMTSGESYGATLWLGIFALKPLIFITIIVHQKLEVEADANPAANKWTSLDNEPEA
;
A
#
# COMPACT_ATOMS: atom_id res chain seq x y z
N MET A 1 -26.07 -37.26 31.14
CA MET A 1 -26.12 -37.05 29.68
C MET A 1 -24.70 -36.88 29.20
N PRO A 2 -24.18 -37.75 28.32
CA PRO A 2 -22.83 -37.59 27.79
C PRO A 2 -22.78 -36.36 26.86
N PRO A 3 -21.64 -35.65 26.79
CA PRO A 3 -21.48 -34.50 25.90
C PRO A 3 -21.55 -34.96 24.44
N SER A 4 -22.34 -34.24 23.65
CA SER A 4 -22.47 -34.44 22.21
C SER A 4 -21.10 -34.30 21.54
N LYS A 5 -20.70 -35.33 20.77
CA LYS A 5 -19.52 -35.29 19.91
C LYS A 5 -19.59 -34.06 18.98
N PRO A 6 -18.49 -33.33 18.77
CA PRO A 6 -18.46 -32.28 17.77
C PRO A 6 -18.67 -32.91 16.39
N VAL A 7 -19.68 -32.41 15.68
CA VAL A 7 -19.94 -32.76 14.29
C VAL A 7 -18.74 -32.27 13.48
N ALA A 8 -18.05 -33.21 12.84
CA ALA A 8 -16.97 -32.88 11.92
C ALA A 8 -17.52 -31.98 10.81
N THR A 9 -16.84 -30.86 10.57
CA THR A 9 -17.04 -30.02 9.38
C THR A 9 -17.00 -30.90 8.13
N PRO A 10 -17.83 -30.64 7.10
CA PRO A 10 -17.99 -31.51 5.93
C PRO A 10 -16.69 -31.80 5.15
N ALA A 11 -15.64 -30.99 5.35
CA ALA A 11 -14.30 -31.23 4.82
C ALA A 11 -13.58 -32.46 5.43
N ARG A 12 -13.93 -32.89 6.66
CA ARG A 12 -13.28 -34.01 7.37
C ARG A 12 -13.78 -35.38 6.89
N ALA A 13 -14.98 -35.48 6.32
CA ALA A 13 -15.57 -36.75 5.87
C ALA A 13 -14.90 -37.33 4.61
N ALA A 14 -14.31 -36.48 3.77
CA ALA A 14 -13.65 -36.91 2.53
C ALA A 14 -12.28 -37.57 2.74
N SER A 15 -11.68 -37.43 3.93
CA SER A 15 -10.33 -37.96 4.23
C SER A 15 -10.30 -39.42 4.70
N MET A 16 -11.47 -40.04 4.96
CA MET A 16 -11.55 -41.44 5.41
C MET A 16 -11.58 -42.47 4.26
N ILE A 17 -11.52 -42.03 3.00
CA ILE A 17 -11.50 -42.91 1.83
C ILE A 17 -10.10 -42.81 1.24
N GLY A 18 -9.25 -43.79 1.58
CA GLY A 18 -7.83 -43.78 1.28
C GLY A 18 -7.51 -43.83 -0.22
N LEU A 19 -6.39 -43.21 -0.59
CA LEU A 19 -5.63 -43.49 -1.82
C LEU A 19 -4.12 -43.27 -1.55
N PRO A 20 -3.24 -44.04 -2.22
CA PRO A 20 -1.82 -44.21 -1.89
C PRO A 20 -0.88 -43.17 -2.55
N GLU A 21 0.39 -43.25 -2.14
CA GLU A 21 1.56 -42.44 -2.48
C GLU A 21 1.67 -41.95 -3.94
N GLY A 22 1.86 -40.63 -4.10
CA GLY A 22 2.25 -39.92 -5.32
C GLY A 22 2.84 -38.56 -4.95
N THR A 23 4.13 -38.36 -5.21
CA THR A 23 4.95 -37.24 -4.75
C THR A 23 4.64 -35.92 -5.46
N LEU A 24 4.41 -34.86 -4.67
CA LEU A 24 4.33 -33.42 -4.99
C LEU A 24 3.25 -32.90 -5.97
N ASP A 25 2.78 -33.68 -6.94
CA ASP A 25 1.79 -33.19 -7.93
C ASP A 25 0.33 -33.18 -7.39
N ASP A 26 0.05 -33.92 -6.32
CA ASP A 26 -1.28 -34.02 -5.69
C ASP A 26 -1.44 -33.16 -4.42
N MET A 27 -0.71 -32.04 -4.32
CA MET A 27 -1.18 -30.99 -3.41
C MET A 27 -2.49 -30.45 -3.98
N ASN A 28 -3.61 -30.88 -3.42
CA ASN A 28 -4.93 -30.32 -3.70
C ASN A 28 -4.89 -28.79 -3.47
N PHE A 29 -4.62 -28.02 -4.53
CA PHE A 29 -4.66 -26.55 -4.55
C PHE A 29 -6.07 -26.00 -4.23
N GLU A 30 -7.07 -26.88 -4.19
CA GLU A 30 -8.42 -26.63 -3.67
C GLU A 30 -8.49 -26.54 -2.14
N ARG A 31 -7.50 -27.08 -1.40
CA ARG A 31 -7.40 -27.00 0.08
C ARG A 31 -6.67 -25.75 0.57
N LEU A 32 -6.09 -24.96 -0.33
CA LEU A 32 -5.35 -23.76 0.01
C LEU A 32 -6.32 -22.61 0.23
N ASP A 33 -6.33 -22.00 1.42
CA ASP A 33 -7.07 -20.75 1.61
C ASP A 33 -6.33 -19.62 0.88
N ARG A 34 -6.70 -19.44 -0.40
CA ARG A 34 -6.04 -18.51 -1.33
C ARG A 34 -6.00 -17.09 -0.78
N VAL A 35 -6.98 -16.71 0.04
CA VAL A 35 -7.01 -15.38 0.67
C VAL A 35 -5.85 -15.24 1.66
N PHE A 36 -5.67 -16.20 2.57
CA PHE A 36 -4.57 -16.14 3.54
C PHE A 36 -3.19 -16.31 2.92
N LEU A 37 -3.07 -17.04 1.81
CA LEU A 37 -1.82 -17.07 1.05
C LEU A 37 -1.47 -15.69 0.48
N VAL A 38 -2.44 -15.02 -0.14
CA VAL A 38 -2.25 -13.66 -0.67
C VAL A 38 -1.90 -12.69 0.47
N VAL A 39 -2.58 -12.81 1.62
CA VAL A 39 -2.29 -12.03 2.82
C VAL A 39 -0.85 -12.29 3.31
N ALA A 40 -0.40 -13.55 3.34
CA ALA A 40 0.97 -13.87 3.74
C ALA A 40 2.02 -13.32 2.75
N LEU A 41 1.80 -13.45 1.44
CA LEU A 41 2.71 -12.94 0.40
C LEU A 41 2.81 -11.42 0.42
N LEU A 42 1.66 -10.73 0.52
CA LEU A 42 1.62 -9.29 0.72
C LEU A 42 2.29 -8.89 2.04
N GLY A 43 2.23 -9.75 3.05
CA GLY A 43 2.87 -9.52 4.34
C GLY A 43 4.39 -9.46 4.24
N VAL A 44 4.99 -10.35 3.44
CA VAL A 44 6.43 -10.30 3.15
C VAL A 44 6.79 -8.98 2.47
N LEU A 45 6.01 -8.57 1.47
CA LEU A 45 6.23 -7.31 0.76
C LEU A 45 6.16 -6.09 1.69
N ILE A 46 5.14 -6.04 2.56
CA ILE A 46 4.96 -4.97 3.56
C ILE A 46 6.18 -4.85 4.46
N ASN A 47 6.66 -5.96 5.03
CA ASN A 47 7.83 -5.95 5.91
C ASN A 47 9.10 -5.50 5.17
N LEU A 48 9.26 -5.87 3.90
CA LEU A 48 10.36 -5.39 3.06
C LEU A 48 10.27 -3.89 2.79
N ILE A 49 9.10 -3.38 2.42
CA ILE A 49 8.88 -1.95 2.19
C ILE A 49 9.18 -1.16 3.47
N GLN A 50 8.68 -1.63 4.62
CA GLN A 50 8.93 -1.00 5.91
C GLN A 50 10.43 -0.99 6.25
N LEU A 51 11.15 -2.08 6.00
CA LEU A 51 12.59 -2.15 6.22
C LEU A 51 13.34 -1.15 5.34
N VAL A 52 12.98 -1.08 4.05
CA VAL A 52 13.57 -0.12 3.10
C VAL A 52 13.31 1.32 3.56
N ALA A 53 12.08 1.63 3.97
CA ALA A 53 11.71 2.95 4.48
C ALA A 53 12.54 3.34 5.71
N ILE A 54 12.74 2.44 6.66
CA ILE A 54 13.57 2.70 7.86
C ILE A 54 15.03 2.98 7.49
N SER A 55 15.57 2.28 6.48
CA SER A 55 17.00 2.30 6.15
C SER A 55 17.45 3.45 5.24
N ASN A 56 16.53 4.21 4.65
CA ASN A 56 16.85 5.19 3.60
C ASN A 56 16.91 6.63 4.14
N HIS A 57 17.69 7.49 3.49
CA HIS A 57 17.98 8.88 3.92
C HIS A 57 17.02 9.93 3.37
N ALA A 58 15.87 9.49 2.85
CA ALA A 58 14.91 10.33 2.15
C ALA A 58 13.61 10.44 2.96
N TRP A 59 13.69 10.82 4.24
CA TRP A 59 12.51 11.05 5.08
C TRP A 59 12.01 12.48 5.00
N VAL A 60 12.96 13.42 5.11
CA VAL A 60 12.68 14.86 5.07
C VAL A 60 13.75 15.56 4.26
N GLN A 61 13.33 16.45 3.38
CA GLN A 61 14.19 17.42 2.71
C GLN A 61 13.98 18.81 3.31
N GLY A 62 15.05 19.56 3.48
CA GLY A 62 14.94 20.97 3.86
C GLY A 62 16.21 21.76 3.57
N THR A 63 16.21 23.04 3.94
CA THR A 63 17.38 23.92 3.77
C THR A 63 17.94 24.30 5.13
N ALA A 64 19.15 23.80 5.42
CA ALA A 64 19.92 24.14 6.60
C ALA A 64 20.83 25.35 6.34
N LEU A 65 21.18 26.08 7.40
CA LEU A 65 22.03 27.27 7.35
C LEU A 65 23.34 27.01 8.09
N LYS A 66 24.45 27.36 7.45
CA LYS A 66 25.78 27.43 8.08
C LYS A 66 26.48 28.72 7.70
N ASP A 67 26.83 29.53 8.69
CA ASP A 67 27.46 30.84 8.52
C ASP A 67 26.70 31.74 7.49
N GLY A 68 25.37 31.62 7.44
CA GLY A 68 24.49 32.36 6.51
C GLY A 68 24.38 31.78 5.10
N GLN A 69 25.04 30.67 4.79
CA GLN A 69 24.91 29.97 3.51
C GLN A 69 23.85 28.86 3.60
N PRO A 70 22.92 28.77 2.62
CA PRO A 70 21.93 27.70 2.56
C PRO A 70 22.52 26.42 1.95
N PHE A 71 22.24 25.29 2.60
CA PHE A 71 22.60 23.95 2.14
C PHE A 71 21.37 23.06 2.16
N THR A 72 21.16 22.29 1.11
CA THR A 72 20.09 21.29 1.08
C THR A 72 20.49 20.12 1.98
N ALA A 73 19.58 19.77 2.90
CA ALA A 73 19.74 18.70 3.86
C ALA A 73 18.71 17.59 3.55
N TYR A 74 19.19 16.35 3.48
CA TYR A 74 18.38 15.15 3.35
C TYR A 74 18.51 14.36 4.65
N LEU A 75 17.40 14.27 5.38
CA LEU A 75 17.34 13.67 6.71
C LEU A 75 16.83 12.24 6.62
N ALA A 76 17.53 11.36 7.33
CA ALA A 76 17.09 10.04 7.72
C ALA A 76 16.47 10.10 9.14
N LEU A 77 16.12 8.93 9.69
CA LEU A 77 15.60 8.85 11.06
C LEU A 77 16.65 9.19 12.13
N ASP A 78 17.94 8.92 11.90
CA ASP A 78 19.01 9.14 12.90
C ASP A 78 20.19 9.95 12.34
N SER A 79 20.17 10.24 11.04
CA SER A 79 21.29 10.86 10.33
C SER A 79 20.81 11.93 9.35
N VAL A 80 21.75 12.74 8.88
CA VAL A 80 21.52 13.76 7.85
C VAL A 80 22.71 13.81 6.89
N THR A 81 22.40 14.11 5.64
CA THR A 81 23.35 14.32 4.56
C THR A 81 23.09 15.68 3.91
N PHE A 82 24.15 16.32 3.42
CA PHE A 82 24.14 17.65 2.85
C PHE A 82 24.75 17.60 1.45
N GLY A 83 24.02 18.10 0.46
CA GLY A 83 24.48 18.09 -0.91
C GLY A 83 23.36 18.39 -1.90
N VAL A 84 23.55 17.93 -3.13
CA VAL A 84 22.54 18.00 -4.19
C VAL A 84 21.98 16.61 -4.46
N ALA A 85 20.79 16.49 -5.07
CA ALA A 85 20.15 15.20 -5.32
C ALA A 85 21.06 14.17 -6.03
N GLU A 86 21.92 14.63 -6.95
CA GLU A 86 22.89 13.77 -7.67
C GLU A 86 24.08 13.32 -6.80
N ASN A 87 24.41 14.07 -5.75
CA ASN A 87 25.50 13.80 -4.83
C ASN A 87 25.18 14.33 -3.42
N PRO A 88 24.42 13.56 -2.63
CA PRO A 88 23.86 14.00 -1.35
C PRO A 88 24.90 14.15 -0.22
N HIS A 89 26.18 13.84 -0.48
CA HIS A 89 27.26 13.97 0.49
C HIS A 89 28.24 15.12 0.18
N ARG A 90 28.00 15.84 -0.91
CA ARG A 90 28.93 16.85 -1.44
C ARG A 90 29.33 17.89 -0.40
N ASP A 91 28.37 18.30 0.43
CA ASP A 91 28.51 19.41 1.36
C ASP A 91 28.57 18.93 2.83
N ASN A 92 28.72 17.61 3.06
CA ASN A 92 28.86 17.05 4.40
C ASN A 92 30.04 17.64 5.17
N GLU A 93 31.10 18.09 4.49
CA GLU A 93 32.28 18.62 5.16
C GLU A 93 32.01 19.88 6.00
N PHE A 94 30.97 20.66 5.64
CA PHE A 94 30.61 21.91 6.32
C PHE A 94 29.88 21.69 7.66
N PHE A 95 29.24 20.53 7.83
CA PHE A 95 28.46 20.19 9.02
C PHE A 95 29.05 18.99 9.80
N CYS A 96 29.55 17.98 9.08
CA CYS A 96 30.07 16.71 9.62
C CYS A 96 31.59 16.69 9.80
N GLY A 97 32.29 17.74 9.34
CA GLY A 97 33.75 17.79 9.27
C GLY A 97 34.31 16.80 8.25
N LYS A 98 35.59 16.39 8.39
CA LYS A 98 36.30 15.53 7.41
C LYS A 98 35.75 14.10 7.29
N ARG A 99 34.64 13.76 7.96
CA ARG A 99 34.00 12.46 7.82
C ARG A 99 33.28 12.43 6.47
N ARG A 100 33.65 11.48 5.60
CA ARG A 100 33.02 11.29 4.28
C ARG A 100 31.63 10.63 4.33
N GLY A 101 31.08 10.40 5.53
CA GLY A 101 29.81 9.72 5.75
C GLY A 101 28.74 10.66 6.27
N GLU A 102 27.60 10.10 6.64
CA GLU A 102 26.47 10.82 7.23
C GLU A 102 26.82 11.49 8.57
N CYS A 103 26.19 12.64 8.81
CA CYS A 103 26.15 13.28 10.13
C CYS A 103 25.11 12.58 10.98
N LYS A 104 25.43 12.20 12.22
CA LYS A 104 24.40 11.79 13.17
C LYS A 104 23.62 13.00 13.65
N LEU A 105 22.30 12.89 13.74
CA LEU A 105 21.45 13.95 14.30
C LEU A 105 21.82 14.23 15.76
N SER A 106 22.20 13.20 16.53
CA SER A 106 22.69 13.34 17.91
C SER A 106 23.95 14.21 18.01
N ASP A 107 24.85 14.11 17.04
CA ASP A 107 26.11 14.88 17.03
C ASP A 107 25.82 16.35 16.69
N LEU A 108 24.80 16.63 15.87
CA LEU A 108 24.37 17.99 15.53
C LEU A 108 23.54 18.64 16.65
N CYS A 109 22.71 17.84 17.35
CA CYS A 109 22.01 18.29 18.55
C CYS A 109 23.00 18.59 19.68
N ALA A 110 24.02 17.75 19.90
CA ALA A 110 25.03 17.96 20.94
C ALA A 110 25.96 19.16 20.69
N GLN A 111 26.13 19.58 19.43
CA GLN A 111 26.86 20.80 19.07
C GLN A 111 26.14 22.10 19.51
N ALA A 112 24.97 21.99 20.16
CA ALA A 112 24.24 23.10 20.76
C ALA A 112 24.96 23.81 21.92
N ASP A 113 25.89 23.13 22.60
CA ASP A 113 26.56 23.66 23.79
C ASP A 113 28.00 24.08 23.48
N ASP A 114 28.15 25.32 23.01
CA ASP A 114 29.25 26.15 23.47
C ASP A 114 28.78 27.62 23.53
N PRO A 115 28.39 28.14 24.71
CA PRO A 115 28.09 29.55 24.89
C PRO A 115 29.41 30.33 24.97
N ILE A 116 30.24 30.24 23.92
CA ILE A 116 31.42 31.09 23.81
C ILE A 116 30.94 32.44 23.28
N VAL A 117 30.78 33.36 24.22
CA VAL A 117 30.93 34.82 24.11
C VAL A 117 31.35 35.28 22.71
N TYR A 118 30.41 35.82 21.93
CA TYR A 118 30.76 36.68 20.79
C TYR A 118 30.58 38.14 21.20
N PRO A 119 31.68 38.88 21.43
CA PRO A 119 31.61 40.33 21.45
C PRO A 119 31.49 40.80 20.00
N THR A 120 30.34 41.39 19.67
CA THR A 120 30.19 42.38 18.59
C THR A 120 30.70 41.99 17.19
N THR A 121 30.18 40.93 16.58
CA THR A 121 30.12 40.81 15.11
C THR A 121 28.81 40.18 14.68
N HIS A 122 28.07 40.91 13.86
CA HIS A 122 26.73 40.60 13.40
C HIS A 122 26.64 39.29 12.57
N LEU A 123 25.58 38.51 12.84
CA LEU A 123 24.81 37.69 11.88
C LEU A 123 25.47 36.47 11.20
N ARG A 124 26.07 35.53 11.95
CA ARG A 124 26.20 34.15 11.45
C ARG A 124 24.87 33.42 11.69
N MET A 125 24.02 33.35 10.67
CA MET A 125 22.79 32.56 10.74
C MET A 125 23.16 31.08 10.56
N ASN A 126 23.09 30.32 11.65
CA ASN A 126 23.17 28.86 11.64
C ASN A 126 21.78 28.28 11.89
N THR A 127 21.53 27.05 11.44
CA THR A 127 20.35 26.29 11.87
C THR A 127 20.34 26.20 13.39
N ASP A 128 19.19 26.52 13.99
CA ASP A 128 18.98 26.44 15.44
C ASP A 128 19.20 24.99 15.91
N PRO A 129 20.07 24.76 16.92
CA PRO A 129 20.24 23.43 17.47
C PRO A 129 18.95 22.76 17.95
N ALA A 130 17.96 23.54 18.38
CA ALA A 130 16.64 23.02 18.74
C ALA A 130 15.96 22.28 17.58
N ALA A 131 16.18 22.69 16.33
CA ALA A 131 15.67 21.98 15.17
C ALA A 131 16.32 20.60 15.02
N TRP A 132 17.65 20.51 15.16
CA TRP A 132 18.36 19.23 15.11
C TRP A 132 17.92 18.26 16.22
N CYS A 133 17.75 18.77 17.44
CA CYS A 133 17.25 17.97 18.55
C CYS A 133 15.78 17.53 18.35
N GLY A 134 14.95 18.38 17.73
CA GLY A 134 13.58 18.03 17.35
C GLY A 134 13.54 16.85 16.37
N PHE A 135 14.35 16.91 15.31
CA PHE A 135 14.48 15.82 14.35
C PHE A 135 15.05 14.55 14.98
N GLU A 136 16.06 14.65 15.85
CA GLU A 136 16.60 13.50 16.57
C GLU A 136 15.54 12.81 17.44
N ALA A 137 14.78 13.59 18.23
CA ALA A 137 13.75 13.06 19.11
C ALA A 137 12.62 12.39 18.32
N ALA A 138 12.15 13.05 17.25
CA ALA A 138 11.11 12.52 16.36
C ALA A 138 11.60 11.22 15.69
N GLY A 139 12.80 11.24 15.11
CA GLY A 139 13.38 10.10 14.43
C GLY A 139 13.69 8.91 15.34
N ALA A 140 14.19 9.14 16.56
CA ALA A 140 14.45 8.09 17.54
C ALA A 140 13.15 7.41 18.03
N LEU A 141 12.08 8.18 18.25
CA LEU A 141 10.77 7.63 18.61
C LEU A 141 10.18 6.81 17.47
N THR A 142 10.18 7.36 16.26
CA THR A 142 9.66 6.72 15.05
C THR A 142 10.41 5.42 14.74
N THR A 143 11.74 5.43 14.84
CA THR A 143 12.58 4.23 14.68
C THR A 143 12.16 3.12 15.64
N LYS A 144 11.97 3.44 16.92
CA LYS A 144 11.54 2.45 17.93
C LYS A 144 10.18 1.87 17.59
N LEU A 145 9.20 2.71 17.27
CA LEU A 145 7.85 2.26 16.94
C LEU A 145 7.84 1.40 15.68
N LEU A 146 8.61 1.77 14.66
CA LEU A 146 8.72 1.01 13.41
C LEU A 146 9.45 -0.31 13.59
N LEU A 147 10.49 -0.39 14.42
CA LEU A 147 11.16 -1.66 14.72
C LEU A 147 10.25 -2.62 15.49
N TRP A 148 9.51 -2.13 16.49
CA TRP A 148 8.49 -2.93 17.18
C TRP A 148 7.37 -3.36 16.23
N GLY A 149 6.92 -2.45 15.38
CA GLY A 149 5.98 -2.76 14.29
C GLY A 149 6.52 -3.87 13.39
N LEU A 150 7.76 -3.76 12.90
CA LEU A 150 8.37 -4.76 12.02
C LEU A 150 8.43 -6.16 12.68
N LEU A 151 8.80 -6.24 13.96
CA LEU A 151 8.77 -7.51 14.68
C LEU A 151 7.36 -8.11 14.72
N LEU A 152 6.34 -7.30 15.01
CA LEU A 152 4.94 -7.73 14.97
C LEU A 152 4.50 -8.14 13.56
N GLY A 153 4.94 -7.41 12.52
CA GLY A 153 4.63 -7.70 11.12
C GLY A 153 5.24 -9.00 10.64
N LEU A 154 6.47 -9.33 11.06
CA LEU A 154 7.11 -10.62 10.79
C LEU A 154 6.36 -11.77 11.48
N VAL A 155 5.95 -11.58 12.74
CA VAL A 155 5.14 -12.57 13.47
C VAL A 155 3.78 -12.76 12.80
N ALA A 156 3.08 -11.67 12.45
CA ALA A 156 1.80 -11.70 11.76
C ALA A 156 1.91 -12.47 10.44
N THR A 157 2.90 -12.13 9.62
CA THR A 157 3.16 -12.77 8.33
C THR A 157 3.48 -14.25 8.49
N GLY A 158 4.30 -14.61 9.50
CA GLY A 158 4.66 -15.99 9.80
C GLY A 158 3.44 -16.82 10.22
N ILE A 159 2.62 -16.33 11.16
CA ILE A 159 1.42 -17.03 11.61
C ILE A 159 0.42 -17.17 10.45
N THR A 160 0.18 -16.10 9.68
CA THR A 160 -0.71 -16.14 8.51
C THR A 160 -0.20 -17.11 7.44
N GLY A 161 1.11 -17.13 7.17
CA GLY A 161 1.72 -18.06 6.22
C GLY A 161 1.58 -19.51 6.67
N LEU A 162 1.85 -19.80 7.94
CA LEU A 162 1.64 -21.14 8.51
C LEU A 162 0.17 -21.54 8.46
N TYR A 163 -0.75 -20.62 8.76
CA TYR A 163 -2.19 -20.87 8.65
C TYR A 163 -2.62 -21.18 7.21
N ALA A 164 -2.11 -20.45 6.23
CA ALA A 164 -2.38 -20.71 4.80
C ALA A 164 -1.83 -22.07 4.33
N LEU A 165 -0.76 -22.57 4.96
CA LEU A 165 -0.06 -23.81 4.60
C LEU A 165 -0.49 -25.02 5.42
N GLN A 166 -1.66 -25.00 6.05
CA GLN A 166 -2.23 -26.15 6.79
C GLN A 166 -2.42 -27.42 5.94
N ALA A 167 -2.35 -27.32 4.61
CA ALA A 167 -2.33 -28.48 3.72
C ALA A 167 -1.05 -29.32 3.84
N ILE A 168 0.04 -28.78 4.41
CA ILE A 168 1.30 -29.49 4.63
C ILE A 168 1.21 -30.32 5.93
N PRO A 169 1.51 -31.63 5.90
CA PRO A 169 1.32 -32.53 7.05
C PRO A 169 2.01 -32.07 8.34
N TRP A 170 3.25 -31.60 8.25
CA TRP A 170 4.00 -31.10 9.42
C TRP A 170 3.36 -29.86 10.06
N VAL A 171 2.77 -28.97 9.26
CA VAL A 171 2.09 -27.76 9.74
C VAL A 171 0.78 -28.14 10.40
N ALA A 172 0.03 -29.07 9.80
CA ALA A 172 -1.21 -29.60 10.37
C ALA A 172 -0.98 -30.20 11.76
N ASP A 173 0.06 -31.02 11.94
CA ASP A 173 0.40 -31.62 13.24
C ASP A 173 0.66 -30.58 14.34
N GLN A 174 1.25 -29.43 14.00
CA GLN A 174 1.47 -28.33 14.95
C GLN A 174 0.16 -27.64 15.34
N PHE A 175 -0.71 -27.39 14.37
CA PHE A 175 -2.02 -26.79 14.62
C PHE A 175 -2.95 -27.73 15.39
N ASP A 176 -2.87 -29.05 15.17
CA ASP A 176 -3.63 -30.06 15.92
C ASP A 176 -3.21 -30.08 17.40
N GLN A 177 -1.91 -29.93 17.69
CA GLN A 177 -1.42 -29.79 19.07
C GLN A 177 -1.94 -28.50 19.73
N ILE A 178 -2.00 -27.40 18.98
CA ILE A 178 -2.52 -26.11 19.45
C ILE A 178 -4.05 -26.17 19.68
N GLU A 179 -4.79 -26.84 18.80
CA GLU A 179 -6.23 -27.04 18.95
C GLU A 179 -6.54 -27.96 20.14
N ALA A 180 -5.70 -28.97 20.40
CA ALA A 180 -5.79 -29.82 21.59
C ALA A 180 -5.62 -29.05 22.91
N LEU A 181 -4.96 -27.88 22.88
CA LEU A 181 -4.84 -26.95 24.01
C LEU A 181 -6.04 -25.99 24.14
N GLY A 182 -7.04 -26.11 23.26
CA GLY A 182 -8.28 -25.32 23.28
C GLY A 182 -8.28 -24.09 22.36
N VAL A 183 -7.24 -23.91 21.54
CA VAL A 183 -7.15 -22.80 20.58
C VAL A 183 -7.85 -23.18 19.27
N THR A 184 -9.16 -22.97 19.23
CA THR A 184 -9.99 -23.23 18.06
C THR A 184 -9.61 -22.37 16.85
N ASP A 185 -10.02 -22.78 15.65
CA ASP A 185 -9.83 -22.03 14.40
C ASP A 185 -10.21 -20.54 14.51
N THR A 186 -11.33 -20.25 15.18
CA THR A 186 -11.79 -18.88 15.41
C THR A 186 -10.79 -18.08 16.25
N ILE A 187 -10.21 -18.68 17.30
CA ILE A 187 -9.22 -18.03 18.16
C ILE A 187 -7.94 -17.76 17.37
N GLN A 188 -7.51 -18.70 16.51
CA GLN A 188 -6.34 -18.50 15.64
C GLN A 188 -6.53 -17.29 14.71
N LYS A 189 -7.71 -17.15 14.09
CA LYS A 189 -8.04 -15.98 13.25
C LYS A 189 -8.10 -14.67 14.03
N TYR A 190 -8.59 -14.69 15.26
CA TYR A 190 -8.53 -13.52 16.15
C TYR A 190 -7.10 -13.13 16.47
N ILE A 191 -6.22 -14.09 16.78
CA ILE A 191 -4.81 -13.83 17.05
C ILE A 191 -4.15 -13.20 15.82
N MET A 192 -4.31 -13.79 14.64
CA MET A 192 -3.79 -13.24 13.38
C MET A 192 -4.27 -11.81 13.12
N SER A 193 -5.58 -11.59 13.20
CA SER A 193 -6.18 -10.28 12.98
C SER A 193 -5.67 -9.25 13.98
N THR A 194 -5.48 -9.64 15.24
CA THR A 194 -4.96 -8.76 16.29
C THR A 194 -3.54 -8.31 15.99
N PHE A 195 -2.67 -9.19 15.51
CA PHE A 195 -1.30 -8.84 15.13
C PHE A 195 -1.25 -7.88 13.94
N TRP A 196 -2.09 -8.10 12.92
CA TRP A 196 -2.21 -7.18 11.78
C TRP A 196 -2.73 -5.80 12.21
N VAL A 197 -3.77 -5.75 13.04
CA VAL A 197 -4.30 -4.49 13.60
C VAL A 197 -3.27 -3.78 14.47
N ALA A 198 -2.52 -4.52 15.29
CA ALA A 198 -1.43 -3.94 16.07
C ALA A 198 -0.37 -3.31 15.16
N LEU A 199 0.10 -4.02 14.13
CA LEU A 199 1.03 -3.47 13.13
C LEU A 199 0.49 -2.17 12.51
N CYS A 200 -0.79 -2.16 12.12
CA CYS A 200 -1.46 -0.98 11.57
C CYS A 200 -1.38 0.22 12.53
N ILE A 201 -1.68 0.00 13.81
CA ILE A 201 -1.61 1.03 14.86
C ILE A 201 -0.17 1.51 15.05
N PHE A 202 0.83 0.62 15.04
CA PHE A 202 2.23 1.01 15.18
C PHE A 202 2.70 1.88 14.01
N ILE A 203 2.38 1.49 12.77
CA ILE A 203 2.72 2.28 11.59
C ILE A 203 2.02 3.65 11.64
N PHE A 204 0.71 3.67 11.84
CA PHE A 204 -0.05 4.93 11.96
C PHE A 204 0.50 5.84 13.04
N THR A 205 0.74 5.30 14.24
CA THR A 205 1.29 6.06 15.37
C THR A 205 2.68 6.59 15.04
N SER A 206 3.54 5.79 14.40
CA SER A 206 4.87 6.23 14.01
C SER A 206 4.83 7.39 13.00
N MET A 207 3.94 7.32 12.02
CA MET A 207 3.74 8.39 11.03
C MET A 207 3.22 9.66 11.68
N ALA A 208 2.15 9.55 12.47
CA ALA A 208 1.52 10.68 13.15
C ALA A 208 2.47 11.34 14.15
N MET A 209 3.24 10.55 14.91
CA MET A 209 4.22 11.09 15.86
C MET A 209 5.41 11.72 15.14
N TYR A 210 5.86 11.16 14.01
CA TYR A 210 6.91 11.79 13.22
C TYR A 210 6.43 13.14 12.68
N SER A 211 5.30 13.16 11.95
CA SER A 211 4.77 14.37 11.33
C SER A 211 4.39 15.46 12.33
N ALA A 212 3.98 15.10 13.54
CA ALA A 212 3.60 16.07 14.57
C ALA A 212 4.79 16.67 15.33
N ASN A 213 5.95 16.02 15.33
CA ASN A 213 7.11 16.44 16.13
C ASN A 213 8.29 16.93 15.31
N ILE A 214 8.27 16.79 13.98
CA ILE A 214 9.30 17.39 13.12
C ILE A 214 9.19 18.93 13.15
N PRO A 215 10.31 19.65 13.23
CA PRO A 215 10.32 21.11 13.04
C PRO A 215 9.87 21.52 11.63
N ASP A 216 9.14 22.64 11.52
CA ASP A 216 8.65 23.17 10.24
C ASP A 216 9.78 23.69 9.31
N THR A 217 10.96 23.99 9.87
CA THR A 217 12.09 24.58 9.14
C THR A 217 13.44 24.17 9.73
N LEU A 218 14.45 24.10 8.87
CA LEU A 218 15.87 23.96 9.22
C LEU A 218 16.61 25.31 9.21
N GLY A 219 15.88 26.42 9.16
CA GLY A 219 16.43 27.78 9.16
C GLY A 219 16.08 28.58 7.91
N TRP A 220 15.78 27.92 6.79
CA TRP A 220 15.22 28.56 5.60
C TRP A 220 14.16 27.66 4.97
N GLY A 221 12.98 28.23 4.70
CA GLY A 221 11.92 27.56 3.96
C GLY A 221 11.24 26.46 4.77
N THR A 222 10.25 25.81 4.16
CA THR A 222 9.55 24.68 4.75
C THR A 222 10.32 23.39 4.52
N VAL A 223 10.15 22.44 5.43
CA VAL A 223 10.59 21.06 5.20
C VAL A 223 9.55 20.30 4.40
N GLU A 224 10.00 19.36 3.58
CA GLU A 224 9.16 18.54 2.71
C GLU A 224 9.38 17.06 3.04
N LEU A 225 8.30 16.27 3.04
CA LEU A 225 8.38 14.83 3.27
C LEU A 225 8.80 14.13 1.98
N GLU A 226 9.74 13.21 2.09
CA GLU A 226 10.32 12.53 0.93
C GLU A 226 9.87 11.05 0.80
N ALA A 227 10.44 10.36 -0.19
CA ALA A 227 10.06 9.03 -0.64
C ALA A 227 10.03 7.96 0.47
N SER A 228 10.84 8.05 1.52
CA SER A 228 10.85 7.04 2.62
C SER A 228 9.60 7.17 3.50
N PHE A 229 9.17 8.40 3.78
CA PHE A 229 7.88 8.64 4.42
C PHE A 229 6.72 8.21 3.50
N GLY A 230 6.88 8.47 2.21
CA GLY A 230 6.01 7.97 1.15
C GLY A 230 5.83 6.45 1.09
N LEU A 231 6.92 5.70 1.16
CA LEU A 231 6.90 4.25 1.23
C LEU A 231 6.17 3.76 2.48
N LEU A 232 6.24 4.52 3.57
CA LEU A 232 5.48 4.21 4.78
C LEU A 232 3.97 4.47 4.61
N ASN A 233 3.55 5.50 3.84
CA ASN A 233 2.15 5.66 3.43
C ASN A 233 1.64 4.43 2.67
N LEU A 234 2.42 3.95 1.69
CA LEU A 234 2.08 2.74 0.93
C LEU A 234 1.99 1.52 1.86
N CYS A 235 2.98 1.36 2.74
CA CYS A 235 3.00 0.30 3.74
C CYS A 235 1.74 0.33 4.63
N PHE A 236 1.34 1.51 5.11
CA PHE A 236 0.13 1.70 5.92
C PHE A 236 -1.13 1.26 5.17
N VAL A 237 -1.30 1.68 3.91
CA VAL A 237 -2.46 1.32 3.10
C VAL A 237 -2.52 -0.20 2.85
N LEU A 238 -1.38 -0.81 2.52
CA LEU A 238 -1.30 -2.26 2.34
C LEU A 238 -1.64 -3.02 3.62
N VAL A 239 -1.14 -2.57 4.78
CA VAL A 239 -1.49 -3.15 6.09
C VAL A 239 -2.97 -2.95 6.42
N ALA A 240 -3.56 -1.80 6.09
CA ALA A 240 -4.99 -1.56 6.31
C ALA A 240 -5.85 -2.52 5.47
N ILE A 241 -5.46 -2.79 4.21
CA ILE A 241 -6.11 -3.79 3.36
C ILE A 241 -5.96 -5.20 3.96
N GLN A 242 -4.77 -5.56 4.44
CA GLN A 242 -4.54 -6.84 5.14
C GLN A 242 -5.43 -7.00 6.37
N CYS A 243 -5.54 -5.94 7.17
CA CYS A 243 -6.42 -5.91 8.35
C CYS A 243 -7.86 -6.14 7.94
N ALA A 244 -8.34 -5.45 6.89
CA ALA A 244 -9.70 -5.61 6.39
C ALA A 244 -9.95 -7.05 5.91
N LEU A 245 -9.02 -7.67 5.19
CA LEU A 245 -9.12 -9.07 4.75
C LEU A 245 -9.16 -10.04 5.94
N CYS A 246 -8.29 -9.86 6.94
CA CYS A 246 -8.24 -10.69 8.13
C CYS A 246 -9.52 -10.54 8.98
N VAL A 247 -9.98 -9.32 9.23
CA VAL A 247 -11.23 -9.04 9.97
C VAL A 247 -12.43 -9.62 9.22
N ASN A 248 -12.47 -9.47 7.90
CA ASN A 248 -13.52 -10.07 7.08
C ASN A 248 -13.55 -11.61 7.23
N SER A 249 -12.39 -12.27 7.33
CA SER A 249 -12.32 -13.72 7.52
C SER A 249 -12.90 -14.20 8.87
N VAL A 250 -12.90 -13.32 9.90
CA VAL A 250 -13.40 -13.60 11.24
C VAL A 250 -14.91 -13.38 11.32
N PHE A 251 -15.36 -12.24 10.80
CA PHE A 251 -16.75 -11.80 10.95
C PHE A 251 -17.64 -12.14 9.75
N ALA A 252 -17.06 -12.70 8.68
CA ALA A 252 -17.75 -12.97 7.41
C ALA A 252 -18.57 -11.76 6.93
N LEU A 253 -17.97 -10.57 7.01
CA LEU A 253 -18.64 -9.30 6.70
C LEU A 253 -19.09 -9.26 5.23
N TRP A 254 -18.28 -9.85 4.34
CA TRP A 254 -18.49 -9.91 2.91
C TRP A 254 -18.61 -11.37 2.47
N ASP A 255 -19.51 -11.64 1.55
CA ASP A 255 -19.65 -12.97 0.96
C ASP A 255 -18.35 -13.31 0.20
N LYS A 256 -17.75 -14.46 0.51
CA LYS A 256 -16.51 -14.94 -0.17
C LYS A 256 -16.70 -15.03 -1.69
N LEU A 257 -17.95 -15.08 -2.12
CA LEU A 257 -18.37 -15.12 -3.50
C LEU A 257 -18.17 -13.79 -4.25
N ALA A 258 -18.11 -12.63 -3.61
CA ALA A 258 -18.05 -11.35 -4.33
C ALA A 258 -16.77 -11.19 -5.20
N VAL A 259 -15.60 -11.52 -4.64
CA VAL A 259 -14.32 -11.48 -5.37
C VAL A 259 -14.27 -12.58 -6.43
N GLN A 260 -14.82 -13.76 -6.10
CA GLN A 260 -14.91 -14.87 -7.03
C GLN A 260 -15.81 -14.53 -8.22
N TRP A 261 -16.96 -13.88 -8.00
CA TRP A 261 -17.85 -13.43 -9.06
C TRP A 261 -17.18 -12.40 -9.96
N VAL A 262 -16.48 -11.41 -9.40
CA VAL A 262 -15.72 -10.43 -10.20
C VAL A 262 -14.67 -11.14 -11.07
N TRP A 263 -13.97 -12.13 -10.52
CA TRP A 263 -12.97 -12.90 -11.26
C TRP A 263 -13.59 -13.79 -12.35
N GLU A 264 -14.64 -14.53 -12.01
CA GLU A 264 -15.38 -15.38 -12.95
C GLU A 264 -15.93 -14.54 -14.11
N ASP A 265 -16.52 -13.40 -13.81
CA ASP A 265 -17.10 -12.49 -14.78
C ASP A 265 -16.05 -11.84 -15.69
N PHE A 266 -14.89 -11.49 -15.13
CA PHE A 266 -13.72 -11.06 -15.91
C PHE A 266 -13.17 -12.19 -16.80
N SER A 267 -13.08 -13.40 -16.28
CA SER A 267 -12.53 -14.56 -17.00
C SER A 267 -13.43 -15.01 -18.15
N ALA A 268 -14.75 -14.93 -17.96
CA ALA A 268 -15.76 -15.26 -18.96
C ALA A 268 -15.88 -14.19 -20.06
N ALA A 269 -15.48 -12.94 -19.79
CA ALA A 269 -15.55 -11.86 -20.76
C ALA A 269 -14.56 -12.06 -21.93
N LYS A 270 -15.06 -11.88 -23.16
CA LYS A 270 -14.23 -11.91 -24.38
C LYS A 270 -13.18 -10.80 -24.33
N TRP A 271 -11.97 -11.09 -24.83
CA TRP A 271 -10.84 -10.14 -24.85
C TRP A 271 -11.14 -8.83 -25.58
N THR A 272 -12.00 -8.85 -26.60
CA THR A 272 -12.40 -7.67 -27.37
C THR A 272 -13.65 -6.98 -26.83
N SER A 273 -14.20 -7.43 -25.70
CA SER A 273 -15.40 -6.81 -25.12
C SER A 273 -15.08 -5.53 -24.36
N ALA A 274 -15.95 -4.53 -24.49
CA ALA A 274 -15.85 -3.27 -23.73
C ALA A 274 -15.83 -3.52 -22.20
N ARG A 275 -16.50 -4.59 -21.75
CA ARG A 275 -16.52 -5.03 -20.36
C ARG A 275 -15.14 -5.44 -19.85
N LYS A 276 -14.41 -6.26 -20.62
CA LYS A 276 -13.05 -6.69 -20.26
C LYS A 276 -12.06 -5.53 -20.31
N ALA A 277 -12.20 -4.65 -21.30
CA ALA A 277 -11.43 -3.41 -21.37
C ALA A 277 -11.66 -2.55 -20.12
N LEU A 278 -12.91 -2.39 -19.68
CA LEU A 278 -13.25 -1.62 -18.48
C LEU A 278 -12.63 -2.20 -17.20
N TYR A 279 -12.65 -3.53 -17.03
CA TYR A 279 -11.95 -4.18 -15.91
C TYR A 279 -10.44 -3.92 -15.93
N LEU A 280 -9.81 -4.01 -17.10
CA LEU A 280 -8.37 -3.77 -17.25
C LEU A 280 -8.00 -2.31 -17.01
N GLU A 281 -8.77 -1.37 -17.55
CA GLU A 281 -8.56 0.07 -17.37
C GLU A 281 -8.72 0.48 -15.90
N LEU A 282 -9.77 0.00 -15.21
CA LEU A 282 -9.99 0.25 -13.78
C LEU A 282 -8.89 -0.40 -12.92
N THR A 283 -8.44 -1.61 -13.26
CA THR A 283 -7.32 -2.27 -12.56
C THR A 283 -6.03 -1.49 -12.75
N LEU A 284 -5.73 -1.07 -13.97
CA LEU A 284 -4.54 -0.29 -14.27
C LEU A 284 -4.57 1.05 -13.53
N GLN A 285 -5.70 1.74 -13.55
CA GLN A 285 -5.87 3.00 -12.83
C GLN A 285 -5.70 2.80 -11.31
N LEU A 286 -6.23 1.71 -10.74
CA LEU A 286 -6.05 1.36 -9.34
C LEU A 286 -4.57 1.13 -9.00
N ILE A 287 -3.84 0.38 -9.84
CA ILE A 287 -2.40 0.16 -9.67
C ILE A 287 -1.65 1.49 -9.68
N MET A 288 -1.97 2.39 -10.61
CA MET A 288 -1.33 3.71 -10.67
C MET A 288 -1.62 4.55 -9.43
N TYR A 289 -2.87 4.54 -8.92
CA TYR A 289 -3.21 5.19 -7.66
C TYR A 289 -2.44 4.60 -6.47
N VAL A 290 -2.32 3.27 -6.40
CA VAL A 290 -1.55 2.60 -5.35
C VAL A 290 -0.09 3.02 -5.38
N LEU A 291 0.50 3.17 -6.57
CA LEU A 291 1.87 3.68 -6.71
C LEU A 291 1.99 5.18 -6.36
N LEU A 292 0.96 5.98 -6.67
CA LEU A 292 0.93 7.41 -6.38
C LEU A 292 0.90 7.71 -4.87
N ILE A 293 0.38 6.79 -4.04
CA ILE A 293 0.36 6.91 -2.55
C ILE A 293 1.75 7.16 -1.96
N VAL A 294 2.81 6.76 -2.65
CA VAL A 294 4.18 7.05 -2.24
C VAL A 294 4.44 8.57 -2.21
N GLN A 295 3.81 9.35 -3.08
CA GLN A 295 3.94 10.80 -3.07
C GLN A 295 2.76 11.48 -2.39
N GLU A 296 1.53 11.09 -2.72
CA GLU A 296 0.32 11.72 -2.20
C GLU A 296 -0.85 10.74 -2.17
N ILE A 297 -1.74 10.92 -1.18
CA ILE A 297 -2.98 10.14 -1.09
C ILE A 297 -4.09 10.91 -1.81
N ASP A 298 -4.42 10.48 -3.03
CA ASP A 298 -5.58 10.99 -3.76
C ASP A 298 -6.83 10.13 -3.51
N TRP A 299 -7.83 10.74 -2.87
CA TRP A 299 -9.12 10.12 -2.59
C TRP A 299 -9.97 9.83 -3.83
N ALA A 300 -9.61 10.38 -5.00
CA ALA A 300 -10.25 10.04 -6.26
C ALA A 300 -10.14 8.56 -6.61
N MET A 301 -9.24 7.79 -5.97
CA MET A 301 -9.23 6.32 -6.06
C MET A 301 -10.58 5.68 -5.66
N LEU A 302 -11.39 6.33 -4.81
CA LEU A 302 -12.73 5.85 -4.44
C LEU A 302 -13.68 5.80 -5.64
N LEU A 303 -13.46 6.62 -6.67
CA LEU A 303 -14.24 6.57 -7.90
C LEU A 303 -14.12 5.20 -8.58
N ILE A 304 -12.93 4.59 -8.53
CA ILE A 304 -12.69 3.25 -9.08
C ILE A 304 -13.53 2.21 -8.33
N VAL A 305 -13.62 2.33 -7.00
CA VAL A 305 -14.45 1.44 -6.18
C VAL A 305 -15.93 1.55 -6.57
N ILE A 306 -16.43 2.77 -6.80
CA ILE A 306 -17.80 2.99 -7.29
C ILE A 306 -18.01 2.35 -8.67
N ALA A 307 -17.03 2.46 -9.58
CA ALA A 307 -17.10 1.83 -10.89
C ALA A 307 -17.10 0.30 -10.81
N TYR A 308 -16.32 -0.29 -9.90
CA TYR A 308 -16.36 -1.73 -9.61
C TYR A 308 -17.73 -2.16 -9.06
N PHE A 309 -18.32 -1.38 -8.16
CA PHE A 309 -19.68 -1.65 -7.68
C PHE A 309 -20.69 -1.65 -8.83
N TYR A 310 -20.64 -0.68 -9.73
CA TYR A 310 -21.47 -0.68 -10.94
C TYR A 310 -21.29 -1.96 -11.76
N LEU A 311 -20.05 -2.35 -12.06
CA LEU A 311 -19.76 -3.57 -12.85
C LEU A 311 -20.34 -4.84 -12.23
N THR A 312 -20.40 -4.88 -10.90
CA THR A 312 -20.82 -6.06 -10.14
C THR A 312 -22.32 -6.08 -9.87
N SER A 313 -22.91 -4.96 -9.46
CA SER A 313 -24.35 -4.85 -9.14
C SER A 313 -25.22 -4.62 -10.37
N ARG A 314 -24.63 -4.12 -11.48
CA ARG A 314 -25.32 -3.67 -12.69
C ARG A 314 -26.37 -2.58 -12.45
N GLU A 315 -26.30 -1.90 -11.31
CA GLU A 315 -27.24 -0.83 -11.00
C GLU A 315 -26.82 0.47 -11.71
N PRO A 316 -27.71 1.08 -12.52
CA PRO A 316 -27.39 2.29 -13.28
C PRO A 316 -27.11 3.51 -12.37
N THR A 317 -27.55 3.47 -11.11
CA THR A 317 -27.31 4.53 -10.12
C THR A 317 -25.81 4.75 -9.87
N PHE A 318 -25.04 3.67 -9.68
CA PHE A 318 -23.60 3.76 -9.43
C PHE A 318 -22.84 4.28 -10.67
N MET A 319 -23.29 3.90 -11.86
CA MET A 319 -22.76 4.42 -13.12
C MET A 319 -22.98 5.93 -13.24
N VAL A 320 -24.19 6.43 -12.97
CA VAL A 320 -24.49 7.87 -13.04
C VAL A 320 -23.66 8.64 -12.01
N ILE A 321 -23.55 8.13 -10.77
CA ILE A 321 -22.71 8.73 -9.74
C ILE A 321 -21.26 8.81 -10.23
N TYR A 322 -20.71 7.72 -10.75
CA TYR A 322 -19.35 7.69 -11.28
C TYR A 322 -19.14 8.71 -12.40
N LEU A 323 -20.02 8.73 -13.41
CA LEU A 323 -19.90 9.62 -14.57
C LEU A 323 -19.95 11.10 -14.16
N VAL A 324 -20.83 11.47 -13.23
CA VAL A 324 -20.91 12.84 -12.71
C VAL A 324 -19.62 13.22 -11.97
N LEU A 325 -19.16 12.37 -11.06
CA LEU A 325 -17.97 12.66 -10.25
C LEU A 325 -16.70 12.67 -11.09
N VAL A 326 -16.55 11.77 -12.06
CA VAL A 326 -15.41 11.77 -12.99
C VAL A 326 -15.42 13.01 -13.88
N SER A 327 -16.58 13.47 -14.34
CA SER A 327 -16.67 14.70 -15.15
C SER A 327 -16.16 15.93 -14.36
N ILE A 328 -16.53 16.02 -13.08
CA ILE A 328 -16.03 17.07 -12.18
C ILE A 328 -14.53 16.88 -11.91
N SER A 329 -14.09 15.65 -11.66
CA SER A 329 -12.68 15.35 -11.40
C SER A 329 -11.79 15.71 -12.58
N ILE A 330 -12.19 15.41 -13.82
CA ILE A 330 -11.43 15.75 -15.04
C ILE A 330 -11.22 17.27 -15.16
N LEU A 331 -12.19 18.08 -14.74
CA LEU A 331 -12.05 19.54 -14.73
C LEU A 331 -11.00 20.01 -13.73
N PHE A 332 -11.01 19.47 -12.50
CA PHE A 332 -9.99 19.78 -11.51
C PHE A 332 -8.61 19.27 -11.93
N ASP A 333 -8.55 18.09 -12.53
CA ASP A 333 -7.31 17.55 -13.06
C ASP A 333 -6.75 18.44 -14.17
N ALA A 334 -7.59 18.94 -15.09
CA ALA A 334 -7.14 19.84 -16.15
C ALA A 334 -6.53 21.14 -15.61
N ILE A 335 -7.04 21.65 -14.48
CA ILE A 335 -6.46 22.81 -13.78
C ILE A 335 -5.10 22.43 -13.19
N HIS A 336 -5.02 21.30 -12.47
CA HIS A 336 -3.76 20.84 -11.89
C HIS A 336 -2.68 20.57 -12.95
N ALA A 337 -3.06 19.97 -14.08
CA ALA A 337 -2.15 19.74 -15.22
C ALA A 337 -1.57 21.05 -15.79
N ALA A 338 -2.34 22.16 -15.73
CA ALA A 338 -1.89 23.46 -16.17
C ALA A 338 -0.94 24.15 -15.17
N GLU A 339 -1.00 23.75 -13.89
CA GLU A 339 -0.13 24.26 -12.82
C GLU A 339 1.21 23.52 -12.76
N LEU A 340 1.29 22.31 -13.34
CA LEU A 340 2.52 21.51 -13.32
C LEU A 340 3.69 22.24 -14.02
N PRO A 341 4.86 22.34 -13.37
CA PRO A 341 6.04 22.89 -14.03
C PRO A 341 6.51 21.98 -15.17
N SER A 342 7.35 22.52 -16.06
CA SER A 342 7.96 21.70 -17.12
C SER A 342 8.78 20.56 -16.52
N PHE A 343 8.64 19.34 -17.04
CA PHE A 343 9.40 18.16 -16.60
C PHE A 343 10.91 18.37 -16.45
N SER A 344 11.51 19.24 -17.26
CA SER A 344 12.94 19.59 -17.18
C SER A 344 13.36 20.36 -15.93
N LYS A 345 12.40 20.84 -15.14
CA LYS A 345 12.61 21.58 -13.90
C LYS A 345 12.18 20.79 -12.65
N MET A 346 11.66 19.59 -12.83
CA MET A 346 11.21 18.71 -11.75
C MET A 346 12.37 17.85 -11.25
N THR A 347 12.37 17.57 -9.95
CA THR A 347 13.20 16.52 -9.37
C THR A 347 12.75 15.13 -9.82
N SER A 348 13.58 14.10 -9.59
CA SER A 348 13.24 12.72 -9.97
C SER A 348 11.98 12.20 -9.25
N GLY A 349 11.74 12.63 -8.01
CA GLY A 349 10.51 12.29 -7.26
C GLY A 349 9.27 12.95 -7.84
N GLU A 350 9.33 14.26 -8.06
CA GLU A 350 8.21 15.03 -8.64
C GLU A 350 7.85 14.53 -10.05
N SER A 351 8.86 14.23 -10.87
CA SER A 351 8.63 13.70 -12.22
C SER A 351 7.98 12.31 -12.21
N TYR A 352 8.30 11.46 -11.23
CA TYR A 352 7.65 10.16 -11.03
C TYR A 352 6.17 10.32 -10.73
N GLY A 353 5.79 11.12 -9.72
CA GLY A 353 4.38 11.34 -9.39
C GLY A 353 3.63 12.04 -10.51
N ALA A 354 4.23 13.06 -11.14
CA ALA A 354 3.62 13.74 -12.28
C ALA A 354 3.35 12.76 -13.44
N THR A 355 4.24 11.81 -13.69
CA THR A 355 4.05 10.78 -14.73
C THR A 355 2.91 9.83 -14.38
N LEU A 356 2.85 9.35 -13.13
CA LEU A 356 1.77 8.48 -12.68
C LEU A 356 0.41 9.21 -12.72
N TRP A 357 0.39 10.44 -12.21
CA TRP A 357 -0.78 11.28 -12.19
C TRP A 357 -1.30 11.59 -13.61
N LEU A 358 -0.41 11.91 -14.56
CA LEU A 358 -0.80 12.12 -15.97
C LEU A 358 -1.39 10.86 -16.61
N GLY A 359 -0.87 9.67 -16.29
CA GLY A 359 -1.46 8.44 -16.80
C GLY A 359 -2.83 8.14 -16.17
N ILE A 360 -3.01 8.43 -14.88
CA ILE A 360 -4.33 8.38 -14.21
C ILE A 360 -5.30 9.35 -14.90
N PHE A 361 -4.87 10.59 -15.15
CA PHE A 361 -5.65 11.60 -15.85
C PHE A 361 -6.03 11.14 -17.26
N ALA A 362 -5.12 10.52 -18.01
CA ALA A 362 -5.39 9.98 -19.34
C ALA A 362 -6.37 8.79 -19.32
N LEU A 363 -6.36 7.97 -18.26
CA LEU A 363 -7.28 6.85 -18.09
C LEU A 363 -8.72 7.28 -17.80
N LYS A 364 -8.94 8.39 -17.08
CA LYS A 364 -10.30 8.88 -16.75
C LYS A 364 -11.21 9.05 -17.98
N PRO A 365 -10.82 9.77 -19.06
CA PRO A 365 -11.65 9.90 -20.26
C PRO A 365 -11.76 8.59 -21.05
N LEU A 366 -10.73 7.73 -21.04
CA LEU A 366 -10.81 6.40 -21.66
C LEU A 366 -11.89 5.55 -21.00
N ILE A 367 -11.85 5.45 -19.67
CA ILE A 367 -12.84 4.71 -18.88
C ILE A 367 -14.26 5.28 -19.10
N PHE A 368 -14.38 6.61 -19.13
CA PHE A 368 -15.65 7.28 -19.42
C PHE A 368 -16.23 6.85 -20.78
N ILE A 369 -15.41 6.84 -21.83
CA ILE A 369 -15.81 6.39 -23.17
C ILE A 369 -16.16 4.89 -23.16
N THR A 370 -15.34 4.06 -22.51
CA THR A 370 -15.54 2.61 -22.43
C THR A 370 -16.87 2.27 -21.75
N ILE A 371 -17.27 3.00 -20.70
CA ILE A 371 -18.59 2.84 -20.05
C ILE A 371 -19.73 3.17 -21.02
N ILE A 372 -19.64 4.27 -21.78
CA ILE A 372 -20.68 4.65 -22.75
C ILE A 372 -20.81 3.60 -23.86
N VAL A 373 -19.68 3.12 -24.38
CA VAL A 373 -19.67 2.05 -25.40
C VAL A 373 -20.28 0.77 -24.83
N HIS A 374 -19.90 0.39 -23.62
CA HIS A 374 -20.46 -0.78 -22.95
C HIS A 374 -21.98 -0.69 -22.81
N GLN A 375 -22.49 0.45 -22.35
CA GLN A 375 -23.92 0.67 -22.16
C GLN A 375 -24.69 0.64 -23.50
N LYS A 376 -24.15 1.24 -24.57
CA LYS A 376 -24.78 1.18 -25.89
C LYS A 376 -24.91 -0.25 -26.40
N LEU A 377 -23.85 -1.05 -26.23
CA LEU A 377 -23.84 -2.45 -26.64
C LEU A 377 -24.81 -3.31 -25.81
N GLU A 378 -24.98 -3.01 -24.52
CA GLU A 378 -26.00 -3.68 -23.68
C GLU A 378 -27.42 -3.33 -24.13
N VAL A 379 -27.71 -2.04 -24.37
CA VAL A 379 -29.03 -1.60 -24.87
C VAL A 379 -29.34 -2.20 -26.25
N GLU A 380 -28.35 -2.30 -27.15
CA GLU A 380 -28.52 -2.94 -28.46
C GLU A 380 -28.74 -4.46 -28.35
N ALA A 381 -28.08 -5.12 -27.39
CA ALA A 381 -28.27 -6.55 -27.13
C ALA A 381 -29.66 -6.85 -26.56
N ASP A 382 -30.15 -6.02 -25.65
CA ASP A 382 -31.50 -6.15 -25.06
C ASP A 382 -32.61 -5.78 -26.06
N ALA A 383 -32.34 -4.86 -26.99
CA ALA A 383 -33.27 -4.49 -28.05
C ALA A 383 -33.39 -5.55 -29.16
N ASN A 384 -32.44 -6.48 -29.28
CA ASN A 384 -32.46 -7.50 -30.34
C ASN A 384 -32.00 -8.90 -29.88
N PRO A 385 -32.79 -9.57 -29.01
CA PRO A 385 -32.45 -10.91 -28.49
C PRO A 385 -32.38 -11.99 -29.58
N ALA A 386 -32.89 -11.73 -30.78
CA ALA A 386 -32.85 -12.63 -31.92
C ALA A 386 -31.51 -12.61 -32.69
N ALA A 387 -30.70 -11.55 -32.59
CA ALA A 387 -29.43 -11.44 -33.31
C ALA A 387 -28.33 -12.35 -32.73
N ASN A 388 -28.43 -12.72 -31.44
CA ASN A 388 -27.49 -13.64 -30.78
C ASN A 388 -27.85 -15.13 -30.97
N LYS A 389 -29.00 -15.45 -31.56
CA LYS A 389 -29.38 -16.84 -31.90
C LYS A 389 -28.79 -17.32 -33.23
N TRP A 390 -28.37 -16.38 -34.09
CA TRP A 390 -27.75 -16.70 -35.39
C TRP A 390 -26.24 -16.92 -35.32
N THR A 391 -25.58 -16.59 -34.21
CA THR A 391 -24.16 -16.92 -33.98
C THR A 391 -23.96 -18.22 -33.21
N SER A 392 -25.03 -18.85 -32.70
CA SER A 392 -25.00 -20.17 -32.06
C SER A 392 -25.36 -21.32 -33.00
N LEU A 393 -25.68 -21.05 -34.27
CA LEU A 393 -26.08 -22.07 -35.25
C LEU A 393 -24.93 -22.58 -36.15
N ASP A 394 -23.74 -21.97 -36.07
CA ASP A 394 -22.57 -22.40 -36.87
C ASP A 394 -21.63 -23.36 -36.11
N ASN A 395 -22.00 -23.81 -34.90
CA ASN A 395 -21.21 -24.76 -34.10
C ASN A 395 -22.03 -26.00 -33.68
N GLU A 396 -22.90 -26.51 -34.54
CA GLU A 396 -23.28 -27.93 -34.45
C GLU A 396 -22.23 -28.74 -35.23
N PRO A 397 -21.49 -29.66 -34.59
CA PRO A 397 -20.74 -30.65 -35.34
C PRO A 397 -21.75 -31.57 -36.04
N GLU A 398 -21.67 -31.64 -37.37
CA GLU A 398 -22.36 -32.67 -38.14
C GLU A 398 -22.02 -34.06 -37.57
N ALA A 399 -23.06 -34.90 -37.51
CA ALA A 399 -23.17 -36.18 -36.82
C ALA A 399 -22.08 -37.23 -37.10
#